data_AF-A0A7V3CTD5-F1
#
_entry.id   AF-A0A7V3CTD5-F1
#
_cell.length_a   1.000
_cell.length_b   1.000
_cell.length_c   1.000
_cell.angle_alpha   90.00
_cell.angle_beta   90.00
_cell.angle_gamma   90.00
#
_symmetry.space_group_name_H-M   'P 1'
#
loop_
_entity.id
_entity.type
_entity.pdbx_description
1 polymer ?
#
loop_
_entity_poly.entity_id
_entity_poly.type
_entity_poly.pdbx_seq_one_letter_code
_entity_poly.pdbx_strand_id
1 'polypeptide(L)'
;NYSSDNNNDNGKPSCHMRDAFVQTYAFRKDLELDGRRSKHVITYVNGNYWGIYELREAFETDYTDYYYNQPKDSIDNLAFWGSLQIRDGSDTGWVNLYNFVMANPMTNAANYAYVESKLNFKSLIDYMVYNSYVVNSDFINWNTAWWRGRATQGDKKKWRYWMWDMDNVYDLGENYTGLPTTDMNSNPCDYENVFQSNTNPSEGHPQILEKLLTNPAFKSLYINRYADLLNTAFKCDSIMDQFNYFKSILTPEMPRQIAKWGGSMTEWNKNMDTLQAKIQRRCTYIESAIEGCYNVTVTPITVDVNPHGAGQVKLNSIWLDTYPWSGNYFSGVDMTFQERVLDTNYVFDHWEFQNHTPTPGINSDSVTIRLDTTDHIIAHYKLKVYPELSTPDALLPSAFSPNGDTRNDVLMILGAKGATNFSLEIWNRWGQLVFSSTDRAKGWDGNYKGVPAQTGVYAYLLKYTTADGEEKFVKGNVTLLR
;
A
#
# COMPACT_ATOMS: atom_id res chain seq x y z
N ASN A 1 -16.47 17.41 -26.25
CA ASN A 1 -15.79 18.28 -25.25
C ASN A 1 -16.84 18.61 -24.21
N TYR A 2 -16.84 17.97 -23.05
CA TYR A 2 -17.74 18.33 -21.94
C TYR A 2 -16.93 19.26 -21.04
N SER A 3 -17.47 20.40 -20.59
CA SER A 3 -16.68 21.25 -19.68
C SER A 3 -16.50 20.49 -18.37
N SER A 4 -15.27 20.46 -17.92
CA SER A 4 -14.83 19.70 -16.76
C SER A 4 -14.91 20.49 -15.45
N ASP A 5 -14.99 21.81 -15.56
CA ASP A 5 -15.10 22.74 -14.46
C ASP A 5 -16.50 23.36 -14.35
N ASN A 6 -16.73 24.01 -13.21
CA ASN A 6 -17.99 24.58 -12.70
C ASN A 6 -18.79 25.50 -13.64
N ASN A 7 -18.30 25.76 -14.85
CA ASN A 7 -18.92 26.63 -15.81
C ASN A 7 -19.30 25.89 -17.09
N ASN A 8 -20.44 26.25 -17.66
CA ASN A 8 -20.92 25.77 -18.95
C ASN A 8 -20.09 26.37 -20.09
N ASP A 9 -18.80 26.02 -20.17
CA ASP A 9 -17.90 26.51 -21.21
C ASP A 9 -18.46 26.13 -22.58
N ASN A 10 -18.93 27.15 -23.30
CA ASN A 10 -19.49 27.06 -24.65
C ASN A 10 -20.75 26.17 -24.79
N GLY A 11 -21.60 26.07 -23.77
CA GLY A 11 -22.87 25.33 -23.89
C GLY A 11 -22.72 23.81 -23.80
N LYS A 12 -21.56 23.31 -23.34
CA LYS A 12 -21.24 21.90 -23.32
C LYS A 12 -21.71 21.24 -22.01
N PRO A 13 -22.31 20.05 -22.05
CA PRO A 13 -22.88 19.43 -20.85
C PRO A 13 -21.76 19.15 -19.81
N SER A 14 -22.06 19.25 -18.51
CA SER A 14 -21.08 18.97 -17.45
C SER A 14 -21.72 18.20 -16.29
N CYS A 15 -20.91 17.38 -15.62
CA CYS A 15 -21.23 16.74 -14.35
C CYS A 15 -20.74 17.54 -13.13
N HIS A 16 -19.90 18.56 -13.32
CA HIS A 16 -19.26 19.35 -12.25
C HIS A 16 -18.49 18.51 -11.22
N MET A 17 -17.87 17.40 -11.65
CA MET A 17 -17.15 16.54 -10.70
C MET A 17 -15.89 15.85 -11.24
N ARG A 18 -15.65 15.77 -12.56
CA ARG A 18 -14.69 14.79 -13.12
C ARG A 18 -13.29 14.94 -12.55
N ASP A 19 -12.75 16.16 -12.53
CA ASP A 19 -11.41 16.41 -12.02
C ASP A 19 -11.28 16.05 -10.53
N ALA A 20 -12.13 16.62 -9.67
CA ALA A 20 -12.12 16.29 -8.25
C ALA A 20 -12.45 14.82 -7.97
N PHE A 21 -13.33 14.20 -8.75
CA PHE A 21 -13.69 12.80 -8.63
C PHE A 21 -12.45 11.92 -8.78
N VAL A 22 -11.70 12.10 -9.88
CA VAL A 22 -10.51 11.30 -10.20
C VAL A 22 -9.40 11.59 -9.20
N GLN A 23 -9.06 12.86 -8.95
CA GLN A 23 -7.99 13.19 -8.01
C GLN A 23 -8.29 12.74 -6.58
N THR A 24 -9.51 12.99 -6.08
CA THR A 24 -9.90 12.55 -4.73
C THR A 24 -9.88 11.02 -4.61
N TYR A 25 -10.24 10.31 -5.68
CA TYR A 25 -10.29 8.86 -5.66
C TYR A 25 -8.92 8.23 -5.51
N ALA A 26 -7.92 8.72 -6.24
CA ALA A 26 -6.54 8.26 -6.12
C ALA A 26 -6.02 8.38 -4.67
N PHE A 27 -6.30 9.50 -3.99
CA PHE A 27 -5.94 9.67 -2.57
C PHE A 27 -6.68 8.73 -1.64
N ARG A 28 -8.01 8.57 -1.82
CA ARG A 28 -8.84 7.68 -0.98
C ARG A 28 -8.43 6.22 -1.12
N LYS A 29 -7.82 5.85 -2.24
CA LYS A 29 -7.39 4.48 -2.55
C LYS A 29 -5.88 4.28 -2.46
N ASP A 30 -5.16 5.24 -1.87
CA ASP A 30 -3.72 5.16 -1.59
C ASP A 30 -2.86 4.79 -2.82
N LEU A 31 -3.22 5.37 -3.97
CA LEU A 31 -2.34 5.33 -5.15
C LEU A 31 -1.08 6.14 -4.85
N GLU A 32 0.08 5.71 -5.36
CA GLU A 32 1.37 6.36 -5.19
C GLU A 32 1.50 7.59 -6.10
N LEU A 33 0.54 8.51 -5.99
CA LEU A 33 0.43 9.72 -6.78
C LEU A 33 0.31 10.92 -5.85
N ASP A 34 1.04 11.97 -6.18
CA ASP A 34 0.84 13.27 -5.57
C ASP A 34 -0.22 14.03 -6.38
N GLY A 35 -0.82 15.08 -5.82
CA GLY A 35 -1.86 15.84 -6.52
C GLY A 35 -2.56 16.82 -5.60
N ARG A 36 -3.67 17.38 -6.06
CA ARG A 36 -4.38 18.44 -5.33
C ARG A 36 -5.54 17.83 -4.57
N ARG A 37 -5.50 17.91 -3.24
CA ARG A 37 -6.69 17.58 -2.45
C ARG A 37 -7.75 18.64 -2.70
N SER A 38 -9.00 18.21 -2.85
CA SER A 38 -10.11 19.11 -3.17
C SER A 38 -11.30 18.92 -2.24
N LYS A 39 -12.07 20.00 -2.07
CA LYS A 39 -13.35 20.01 -1.35
C LYS A 39 -14.35 20.87 -2.11
N HIS A 40 -15.56 20.35 -2.29
CA HIS A 40 -16.65 21.13 -2.85
C HIS A 40 -17.11 22.20 -1.86
N VAL A 41 -17.32 23.42 -2.38
CA VAL A 41 -17.74 24.60 -1.61
C VAL A 41 -18.84 25.34 -2.35
N ILE A 42 -19.67 26.04 -1.59
CA ILE A 42 -20.64 26.99 -2.15
C ILE A 42 -20.02 28.38 -2.07
N THR A 43 -19.88 29.04 -3.21
CA THR A 43 -19.23 30.35 -3.30
C THR A 43 -20.27 31.46 -3.29
N TYR A 44 -19.99 32.51 -2.51
CA TYR A 44 -20.72 33.77 -2.54
C TYR A 44 -19.77 34.91 -2.86
N VAL A 45 -20.15 35.81 -3.77
CA VAL A 45 -19.39 37.02 -4.11
C VAL A 45 -20.26 38.23 -3.79
N ASN A 46 -19.80 39.07 -2.85
CA ASN A 46 -20.54 40.23 -2.34
C ASN A 46 -21.96 39.86 -1.85
N GLY A 47 -22.09 38.73 -1.14
CA GLY A 47 -23.37 38.22 -0.63
C GLY A 47 -24.24 37.51 -1.68
N ASN A 48 -23.87 37.52 -2.96
CA ASN A 48 -24.62 36.86 -4.02
C ASN A 48 -24.12 35.44 -4.25
N TYR A 49 -25.04 34.49 -4.37
CA TYR A 49 -24.71 33.11 -4.76
C TYR A 49 -23.95 33.11 -6.09
N TRP A 50 -22.82 32.42 -6.10
CA TRP A 50 -21.90 32.36 -7.23
C TRP A 50 -21.71 30.95 -7.79
N GLY A 51 -22.18 29.91 -7.11
CA GLY A 51 -22.14 28.55 -7.63
C GLY A 51 -21.45 27.56 -6.71
N ILE A 52 -21.45 26.30 -7.16
CA ILE A 52 -20.61 25.23 -6.65
C ILE A 52 -19.21 25.43 -7.22
N TYR A 53 -18.20 25.35 -6.36
CA TYR A 53 -16.79 25.39 -6.73
C TYR A 53 -16.03 24.30 -5.98
N GLU A 54 -14.78 24.12 -6.37
CA GLU A 54 -13.85 23.24 -5.68
C GLU A 54 -12.74 24.09 -5.06
N LEU A 55 -12.63 24.05 -3.74
CA LEU A 55 -11.44 24.51 -3.05
C LEU A 55 -10.37 23.44 -3.25
N ARG A 56 -9.32 23.77 -3.98
CA ARG A 56 -8.21 22.86 -4.30
C ARG A 56 -6.94 23.33 -3.61
N GLU A 57 -6.17 22.38 -3.09
CA GLU A 57 -4.81 22.63 -2.61
C GLU A 57 -3.94 23.23 -3.74
N ALA A 58 -3.02 24.12 -3.41
CA ALA A 58 -2.13 24.71 -4.40
C ALA A 58 -1.10 23.65 -4.87
N PHE A 59 -0.87 23.62 -6.18
CA PHE A 59 0.14 22.76 -6.79
C PHE A 59 1.52 23.43 -6.69
N GLU A 60 2.01 23.60 -5.48
CA GLU A 60 3.15 24.49 -5.21
C GLU A 60 4.06 23.92 -4.12
N THR A 61 5.17 24.61 -3.89
CA THR A 61 6.27 24.18 -3.03
C THR A 61 5.88 23.99 -1.56
N ASP A 62 4.80 24.65 -1.12
CA ASP A 62 4.25 24.48 0.23
C ASP A 62 3.74 23.05 0.45
N TYR A 63 3.24 22.39 -0.59
CA TYR A 63 2.83 20.99 -0.52
C TYR A 63 4.02 20.08 -0.23
N THR A 64 5.10 20.21 -1.01
CA THR A 64 6.26 19.33 -0.90
C THR A 64 6.98 19.54 0.43
N ASP A 65 7.00 20.77 0.95
CA ASP A 65 7.55 21.05 2.27
C ASP A 65 6.67 20.46 3.38
N TYR A 66 5.36 20.74 3.36
CA TYR A 66 4.44 20.31 4.41
C TYR A 66 4.33 18.78 4.52
N TYR A 67 4.18 18.06 3.40
CA TYR A 67 3.97 16.61 3.43
C TYR A 67 5.28 15.81 3.46
N TYR A 68 6.38 16.35 2.94
CA TYR A 68 7.61 15.58 2.67
C TYR A 68 8.90 16.23 3.20
N ASN A 69 8.82 17.37 3.89
CA ASN A 69 9.96 18.18 4.33
C ASN A 69 10.93 18.50 3.18
N GLN A 70 10.36 18.79 2.00
CA GLN A 70 11.06 19.16 0.79
C GLN A 70 10.75 20.63 0.43
N PRO A 71 11.52 21.60 0.97
CA PRO A 71 11.31 23.01 0.71
C PRO A 71 11.63 23.38 -0.74
N LYS A 72 11.11 24.53 -1.17
CA LYS A 72 11.18 25.03 -2.56
C LYS A 72 12.56 24.97 -3.21
N ASP A 73 13.60 25.38 -2.49
CA ASP A 73 14.98 25.42 -2.98
C ASP A 73 15.60 24.01 -3.16
N SER A 74 14.90 22.99 -2.65
CA SER A 74 15.36 21.62 -2.55
C SER A 74 14.49 20.65 -3.35
N ILE A 75 13.67 21.13 -4.29
CA ILE A 75 12.92 20.27 -5.22
C ILE A 75 13.27 20.55 -6.70
N ASP A 76 13.15 19.51 -7.54
CA ASP A 76 13.07 19.66 -8.99
C ASP A 76 11.61 19.36 -9.34
N ASN A 77 10.88 20.34 -9.85
CA ASN A 77 9.45 20.25 -10.13
C ASN A 77 9.20 20.62 -11.59
N LEU A 78 8.78 19.63 -12.36
CA LEU A 78 8.65 19.71 -13.81
C LEU A 78 7.19 19.50 -14.20
N ALA A 79 6.75 20.22 -15.21
CA ALA A 79 5.46 20.01 -15.85
C ALA A 79 5.63 20.13 -17.36
N PHE A 80 4.72 19.52 -18.12
CA PHE A 80 4.73 19.65 -19.57
C PHE A 80 3.37 20.12 -20.04
N TRP A 81 3.27 21.34 -20.58
CA TRP A 81 2.03 21.95 -21.10
C TRP A 81 2.28 22.56 -22.49
N GLY A 82 2.26 21.71 -23.51
CA GLY A 82 2.72 22.04 -24.88
C GLY A 82 4.24 22.32 -24.99
N SER A 83 4.93 22.43 -23.86
CA SER A 83 6.38 22.58 -23.72
C SER A 83 6.79 22.25 -22.28
N LEU A 84 8.06 21.87 -22.07
CA LEU A 84 8.60 21.63 -20.74
C LEU A 84 8.62 22.93 -19.94
N GLN A 85 8.05 22.88 -18.75
CA GLN A 85 8.02 23.93 -17.75
C GLN A 85 8.84 23.48 -16.55
N ILE A 86 9.92 24.20 -16.26
CA ILE A 86 10.67 24.04 -15.01
C ILE A 86 10.01 24.97 -13.99
N ARG A 87 9.12 24.41 -13.16
CA ARG A 87 8.40 25.18 -12.13
C ARG A 87 9.33 25.54 -10.97
N ASP A 88 10.17 24.57 -10.56
CA ASP A 88 11.19 24.73 -9.53
C ASP A 88 12.43 23.88 -9.85
N GLY A 89 13.62 24.35 -9.45
CA GLY A 89 14.87 23.60 -9.58
C GLY A 89 15.37 23.49 -11.03
N SER A 90 15.70 22.27 -11.47
CA SER A 90 16.26 21.99 -12.78
C SER A 90 15.79 20.64 -13.35
N ASP A 91 15.73 20.55 -14.67
CA ASP A 91 15.48 19.32 -15.43
C ASP A 91 16.72 18.40 -15.55
N THR A 92 17.91 18.87 -15.18
CA THR A 92 19.18 18.13 -15.35
C THR A 92 19.10 16.69 -14.84
N GLY A 93 18.51 16.48 -13.66
CA GLY A 93 18.36 15.15 -13.07
C GLY A 93 17.41 14.23 -13.84
N TRP A 94 16.43 14.81 -14.53
CA TRP A 94 15.46 14.09 -15.35
C TRP A 94 16.08 13.75 -16.70
N VAL A 95 16.71 14.73 -17.36
CA VAL A 95 17.43 14.53 -18.64
C VAL A 95 18.52 13.46 -18.49
N ASN A 96 19.28 13.48 -17.39
CA ASN A 96 20.28 12.45 -17.12
C ASN A 96 19.68 11.06 -16.93
N LEU A 97 18.53 10.96 -16.26
CA LEU A 97 17.81 9.70 -16.09
C LEU A 97 17.30 9.18 -17.44
N TYR A 98 16.61 10.04 -18.21
CA TYR A 98 16.11 9.70 -19.54
C TYR A 98 17.23 9.19 -20.45
N ASN A 99 18.33 9.95 -20.58
CA ASN A 99 19.46 9.58 -21.41
C ASN A 99 20.08 8.23 -20.97
N PHE A 100 20.17 7.99 -19.66
CA PHE A 100 20.64 6.70 -19.14
C PHE A 100 19.71 5.56 -19.59
N VAL A 101 18.40 5.71 -19.42
CA VAL A 101 17.42 4.67 -19.79
C VAL A 101 17.43 4.41 -21.29
N MET A 102 17.57 5.45 -22.12
CA MET A 102 17.60 5.29 -23.58
C MET A 102 18.88 4.60 -24.08
N ALA A 103 20.02 4.87 -23.44
CA ALA A 103 21.32 4.34 -23.84
C ALA A 103 21.62 2.93 -23.33
N ASN A 104 20.87 2.44 -22.34
CA ASN A 104 21.21 1.21 -21.63
C ASN A 104 20.07 0.17 -21.66
N PRO A 105 20.37 -1.14 -21.76
CA PRO A 105 19.35 -2.17 -21.68
C PRO A 105 18.81 -2.30 -20.25
N MET A 106 17.49 -2.17 -20.08
CA MET A 106 16.83 -2.32 -18.77
C MET A 106 16.76 -3.78 -18.31
N THR A 107 17.02 -4.76 -19.19
CA THR A 107 17.20 -6.17 -18.82
C THR A 107 18.47 -6.42 -18.01
N ASN A 108 19.43 -5.49 -18.00
CA ASN A 108 20.61 -5.57 -17.14
C ASN A 108 20.25 -5.14 -15.71
N ALA A 109 20.56 -6.01 -14.74
CA ALA A 109 20.19 -5.81 -13.34
C ALA A 109 20.79 -4.53 -12.71
N ALA A 110 22.03 -4.15 -13.06
CA ALA A 110 22.67 -2.95 -12.51
C ALA A 110 22.03 -1.67 -13.06
N ASN A 111 21.68 -1.67 -14.36
CA ASN A 111 20.97 -0.56 -14.98
C ASN A 111 19.57 -0.40 -14.38
N TYR A 112 18.85 -1.51 -14.24
CA TYR A 112 17.53 -1.54 -13.61
C TYR A 112 17.57 -0.98 -12.18
N ALA A 113 18.49 -1.48 -11.34
CA ALA A 113 18.66 -1.01 -9.96
C ALA A 113 19.06 0.47 -9.89
N TYR A 114 19.89 0.96 -10.83
CA TYR A 114 20.20 2.38 -10.92
C TYR A 114 18.95 3.21 -11.20
N VAL A 115 18.12 2.81 -12.17
CA VAL A 115 16.88 3.54 -12.50
C VAL A 115 15.91 3.49 -11.34
N GLU A 116 15.73 2.34 -10.69
CA GLU A 116 14.93 2.18 -9.48
C GLU A 116 15.40 3.11 -8.34
N SER A 117 16.70 3.37 -8.24
CA SER A 117 17.25 4.30 -7.24
C SER A 117 16.88 5.77 -7.52
N LYS A 118 16.52 6.11 -8.76
CA LYS A 118 16.22 7.47 -9.21
C LYS A 118 14.73 7.72 -9.46
N LEU A 119 13.97 6.69 -9.81
CA LEU A 119 12.57 6.76 -10.19
C LEU A 119 11.73 5.87 -9.27
N ASN A 120 10.65 6.41 -8.73
CA ASN A 120 9.68 5.62 -7.98
C ASN A 120 8.81 4.83 -8.96
N PHE A 121 9.11 3.55 -9.15
CA PHE A 121 8.37 2.68 -10.07
C PHE A 121 6.89 2.58 -9.73
N LYS A 122 6.51 2.44 -8.46
CA LYS A 122 5.09 2.39 -8.07
C LYS A 122 4.37 3.68 -8.49
N SER A 123 5.02 4.85 -8.35
CA SER A 123 4.45 6.12 -8.79
C SER A 123 4.30 6.23 -10.30
N LEU A 124 5.31 5.82 -11.08
CA LEU A 124 5.20 5.74 -12.54
C LEU A 124 4.05 4.80 -12.95
N ILE A 125 4.01 3.60 -12.37
CA ILE A 125 3.02 2.58 -12.71
C ILE A 125 1.63 3.07 -12.36
N ASP A 126 1.40 3.58 -11.15
CA ASP A 126 0.10 4.12 -10.75
C ASP A 126 -0.32 5.29 -11.66
N TYR A 127 0.62 6.12 -12.11
CA TYR A 127 0.33 7.23 -13.01
C TYR A 127 -0.17 6.72 -14.37
N MET A 128 0.54 5.77 -14.96
CA MET A 128 0.22 5.22 -16.29
C MET A 128 -1.03 4.34 -16.25
N VAL A 129 -1.14 3.46 -15.25
CA VAL A 129 -2.28 2.56 -15.04
C VAL A 129 -3.55 3.35 -14.71
N TYR A 130 -3.46 4.39 -13.87
CA TYR A 130 -4.66 5.15 -13.52
C TYR A 130 -5.16 5.98 -14.68
N ASN A 131 -4.26 6.71 -15.37
CA ASN A 131 -4.63 7.51 -16.53
C ASN A 131 -5.17 6.64 -17.68
N SER A 132 -4.54 5.50 -17.98
CA SER A 132 -5.06 4.57 -18.98
C SER A 132 -6.40 3.97 -18.55
N TYR A 133 -6.60 3.64 -17.27
CA TYR A 133 -7.88 3.15 -16.77
C TYR A 133 -9.00 4.16 -16.97
N VAL A 134 -8.82 5.42 -16.56
CA VAL A 134 -9.85 6.46 -16.72
C VAL A 134 -9.94 7.02 -18.15
N VAL A 135 -9.07 6.56 -19.05
CA VAL A 135 -8.92 7.06 -20.42
C VAL A 135 -8.69 8.57 -20.42
N ASN A 136 -7.66 9.00 -19.68
CA ASN A 136 -7.22 10.38 -19.72
C ASN A 136 -6.53 10.65 -21.07
N SER A 137 -7.08 11.58 -21.84
CA SER A 137 -6.61 11.90 -23.18
C SER A 137 -5.78 13.19 -23.27
N ASP A 138 -5.20 13.62 -22.14
CA ASP A 138 -4.42 14.86 -22.03
C ASP A 138 -3.11 14.76 -21.22
N PHE A 139 -2.91 13.65 -20.49
CA PHE A 139 -1.85 13.54 -19.48
C PHE A 139 -0.43 13.26 -20.00
N ILE A 140 -0.24 13.13 -21.33
CA ILE A 140 1.06 12.83 -21.96
C ILE A 140 1.79 14.09 -22.40
N ASN A 141 1.08 15.04 -23.02
CA ASN A 141 1.66 16.19 -23.71
C ASN A 141 1.07 17.55 -23.28
N TRP A 142 0.19 17.58 -22.27
CA TRP A 142 -0.33 18.85 -21.73
C TRP A 142 -0.49 18.87 -20.21
N ASN A 143 -1.09 17.83 -19.64
CA ASN A 143 -1.44 17.82 -18.23
C ASN A 143 -0.58 16.82 -17.46
N THR A 144 0.73 16.88 -17.71
CA THR A 144 1.75 16.02 -17.06
C THR A 144 2.58 16.84 -16.08
N ALA A 145 2.81 16.31 -14.88
CA ALA A 145 3.80 16.86 -13.96
C ALA A 145 4.49 15.79 -13.13
N TRP A 146 5.76 16.02 -12.81
CA TRP A 146 6.58 15.10 -12.02
C TRP A 146 7.66 15.88 -11.25
N TRP A 147 8.08 15.32 -10.12
CA TRP A 147 9.01 16.00 -9.23
C TRP A 147 9.91 15.04 -8.46
N ARG A 148 10.95 15.58 -7.82
CA ARG A 148 11.72 14.89 -6.79
C ARG A 148 12.23 15.86 -5.73
N GLY A 149 12.42 15.34 -4.52
CA GLY A 149 13.14 16.02 -3.45
C GLY A 149 14.66 15.87 -3.52
N ARG A 150 15.39 16.86 -3.03
CA ARG A 150 16.85 16.86 -2.81
C ARG A 150 17.24 17.19 -1.37
N ALA A 151 16.30 17.67 -0.55
CA ALA A 151 16.57 18.04 0.81
C ALA A 151 17.09 16.84 1.60
N THR A 152 18.15 17.02 2.37
CA THR A 152 18.75 15.91 3.12
C THR A 152 17.79 15.37 4.18
N GLN A 153 17.04 16.26 4.82
CA GLN A 153 16.05 16.01 5.87
C GLN A 153 14.71 15.47 5.38
N GLY A 154 14.37 15.67 4.10
CA GLY A 154 13.09 15.24 3.54
C GLY A 154 13.12 13.84 2.95
N ASP A 155 11.95 13.23 2.80
CA ASP A 155 11.76 11.97 2.11
C ASP A 155 11.48 12.19 0.60
N LYS A 156 10.97 11.19 -0.11
CA LYS A 156 10.56 11.30 -1.54
C LYS A 156 11.62 11.91 -2.49
N LYS A 157 12.84 11.38 -2.42
CA LYS A 157 14.00 11.81 -3.25
C LYS A 157 14.07 11.20 -4.66
N LYS A 158 13.16 10.26 -4.97
CA LYS A 158 13.03 9.65 -6.29
C LYS A 158 12.02 10.45 -7.11
N TRP A 159 12.24 10.53 -8.42
CA TRP A 159 11.26 11.07 -9.36
C TRP A 159 9.92 10.36 -9.19
N ARG A 160 8.84 11.14 -9.16
CA ARG A 160 7.47 10.66 -8.95
C ARG A 160 6.47 11.62 -9.59
N TYR A 161 5.24 11.16 -9.76
CA TYR A 161 4.26 11.84 -10.59
C TYR A 161 3.17 12.53 -9.80
N TRP A 162 2.71 13.62 -10.38
CA TRP A 162 1.57 14.37 -9.96
C TRP A 162 0.36 14.05 -10.84
N MET A 163 -0.82 14.06 -10.25
CA MET A 163 -2.06 14.30 -10.95
C MET A 163 -2.25 15.79 -11.11
N TRP A 164 -2.47 16.23 -12.35
CA TRP A 164 -2.74 17.62 -12.69
C TRP A 164 -3.84 17.66 -13.74
N ASP A 165 -4.90 18.41 -13.46
CA ASP A 165 -5.99 18.68 -14.42
C ASP A 165 -6.53 17.39 -15.08
N MET A 166 -7.14 16.55 -14.24
CA MET A 166 -7.60 15.19 -14.55
C MET A 166 -9.05 15.20 -15.04
N ASP A 167 -9.36 16.20 -15.82
CA ASP A 167 -10.68 16.70 -16.14
C ASP A 167 -11.16 16.05 -17.47
N ASN A 168 -10.20 15.79 -18.37
CA ASN A 168 -10.31 15.18 -19.69
C ASN A 168 -10.24 13.64 -19.66
N VAL A 169 -11.21 13.05 -18.96
CA VAL A 169 -11.32 11.60 -18.71
C VAL A 169 -12.68 11.03 -19.14
N TYR A 170 -12.79 9.71 -19.17
CA TYR A 170 -14.02 8.93 -19.38
C TYR A 170 -14.69 9.12 -20.75
N ASP A 171 -13.93 9.42 -21.82
CA ASP A 171 -14.47 9.66 -23.17
C ASP A 171 -15.47 10.82 -23.18
N LEU A 172 -15.13 11.85 -22.41
CA LEU A 172 -15.93 13.07 -22.23
C LEU A 172 -15.10 14.33 -22.47
N GLY A 173 -13.90 14.24 -23.04
CA GLY A 173 -13.12 15.41 -23.43
C GLY A 173 -12.55 15.31 -24.84
N GLU A 174 -11.39 15.91 -25.06
CA GLU A 174 -10.75 16.03 -26.37
C GLU A 174 -9.51 15.15 -26.43
N ASN A 175 -9.26 14.54 -27.59
CA ASN A 175 -8.04 13.77 -27.81
C ASN A 175 -6.86 14.70 -28.10
N TYR A 176 -6.20 15.19 -27.05
CA TYR A 176 -4.97 15.99 -27.18
C TYR A 176 -3.73 15.11 -27.27
N THR A 177 -3.82 13.87 -26.80
CA THR A 177 -2.75 12.87 -26.85
C THR A 177 -2.44 12.34 -28.25
N GLY A 178 -3.38 12.40 -29.20
CA GLY A 178 -3.24 11.78 -30.52
C GLY A 178 -3.37 10.25 -30.52
N LEU A 179 -3.98 9.66 -29.49
CA LEU A 179 -4.26 8.22 -29.44
C LEU A 179 -5.20 7.80 -30.59
N PRO A 180 -5.14 6.53 -31.03
CA PRO A 180 -6.04 6.01 -32.07
C PRO A 180 -7.52 6.14 -31.71
N THR A 181 -7.85 5.91 -30.44
CA THR A 181 -9.17 6.16 -29.86
C THR A 181 -9.03 6.60 -28.41
N THR A 182 -9.95 7.44 -27.96
CA THR A 182 -10.11 7.88 -26.58
C THR A 182 -11.46 7.47 -26.00
N ASP A 183 -12.08 6.45 -26.59
CA ASP A 183 -13.32 5.85 -26.09
C ASP A 183 -13.07 4.85 -24.94
N MET A 184 -14.15 4.35 -24.31
CA MET A 184 -14.03 3.39 -23.19
C MET A 184 -13.48 2.00 -23.57
N ASN A 185 -13.30 1.75 -24.86
CA ASN A 185 -12.64 0.58 -25.44
C ASN A 185 -11.19 0.89 -25.89
N SER A 186 -10.60 2.02 -25.50
CA SER A 186 -9.18 2.30 -25.72
C SER A 186 -8.31 1.27 -24.99
N ASN A 187 -7.29 0.74 -25.68
CA ASN A 187 -6.41 -0.26 -25.10
C ASN A 187 -5.46 0.41 -24.09
N PRO A 188 -5.25 -0.18 -22.90
CA PRO A 188 -4.35 0.41 -21.90
C PRO A 188 -2.89 0.51 -22.37
N CYS A 189 -2.47 -0.32 -23.33
CA CYS A 189 -1.13 -0.27 -23.92
C CYS A 189 -0.98 0.73 -25.08
N ASP A 190 -2.04 1.43 -25.52
CA ASP A 190 -1.89 2.45 -26.56
C ASP A 190 -0.93 3.57 -26.10
N TYR A 191 -0.94 3.88 -24.80
CA TYR A 191 -0.04 4.85 -24.16
C TYR A 191 1.43 4.43 -24.13
N GLU A 192 1.73 3.16 -24.39
CA GLU A 192 3.09 2.62 -24.53
C GLU A 192 3.54 2.61 -25.99
N ASN A 193 2.61 2.32 -26.90
CA ASN A 193 2.93 2.00 -28.30
C ASN A 193 2.87 3.21 -29.24
N VAL A 194 2.05 4.21 -28.93
CA VAL A 194 1.83 5.37 -29.83
C VAL A 194 2.98 6.38 -29.76
N PHE A 195 3.63 6.50 -28.61
CA PHE A 195 4.61 7.56 -28.35
C PHE A 195 6.08 7.15 -28.55
N GLN A 196 6.33 5.98 -29.14
CA GLN A 196 7.68 5.42 -29.33
C GLN A 196 8.60 6.32 -30.17
N SER A 197 8.03 7.12 -31.09
CA SER A 197 8.79 8.02 -31.96
C SER A 197 9.19 9.34 -31.29
N ASN A 198 8.62 9.66 -30.13
CA ASN A 198 9.00 10.83 -29.37
C ASN A 198 10.41 10.57 -28.80
N THR A 199 11.39 11.39 -29.12
CA THR A 199 12.81 11.19 -28.73
C THR A 199 13.34 12.35 -27.92
N ASN A 200 12.47 12.95 -27.10
CA ASN A 200 12.77 14.13 -26.31
C ASN A 200 12.59 13.85 -24.81
N PRO A 201 13.59 14.15 -23.95
CA PRO A 201 13.43 14.03 -22.49
C PRO A 201 12.28 14.87 -21.92
N SER A 202 11.87 15.95 -22.60
CA SER A 202 10.77 16.82 -22.16
C SER A 202 9.42 16.09 -21.99
N GLU A 203 9.21 15.03 -22.77
CA GLU A 203 8.01 14.18 -22.75
C GLU A 203 8.44 12.70 -22.59
N GLY A 204 9.56 12.46 -21.90
CA GLY A 204 10.29 11.20 -21.94
C GLY A 204 9.66 10.02 -21.19
N HIS A 205 8.49 10.19 -20.56
CA HIS A 205 7.91 9.18 -19.68
C HIS A 205 7.36 7.94 -20.41
N PRO A 206 6.70 8.01 -21.60
CA PRO A 206 6.24 6.81 -22.29
C PRO A 206 7.40 5.93 -22.76
N GLN A 207 8.51 6.53 -23.20
CA GLN A 207 9.71 5.83 -23.66
C GLN A 207 10.47 5.21 -22.47
N ILE A 208 10.51 5.90 -21.32
CA ILE A 208 11.04 5.30 -20.09
C ILE A 208 10.20 4.08 -19.71
N LEU A 209 8.87 4.17 -19.75
CA LEU A 209 7.99 3.04 -19.50
C LEU A 209 8.26 1.89 -20.49
N GLU A 210 8.32 2.17 -21.79
CA GLU A 210 8.60 1.18 -22.83
C GLU A 210 9.93 0.44 -22.58
N LYS A 211 11.00 1.19 -22.32
CA LYS A 211 12.31 0.61 -22.00
C LYS A 211 12.24 -0.25 -20.74
N LEU A 212 11.53 0.19 -19.70
CA LEU A 212 11.36 -0.57 -18.47
C LEU A 212 10.54 -1.86 -18.70
N LEU A 213 9.51 -1.83 -19.53
CA LEU A 213 8.70 -3.00 -19.89
C LEU A 213 9.49 -4.11 -20.62
N THR A 214 10.68 -3.80 -21.16
CA THR A 214 11.60 -4.84 -21.67
C THR A 214 12.20 -5.71 -20.56
N ASN A 215 12.21 -5.24 -19.30
CA ASN A 215 12.65 -6.02 -18.15
C ASN A 215 11.48 -6.91 -17.65
N PRO A 216 11.64 -8.25 -17.58
CA PRO A 216 10.57 -9.16 -17.15
C PRO A 216 10.04 -8.91 -15.73
N ALA A 217 10.90 -8.48 -14.79
CA ALA A 217 10.49 -8.17 -13.43
C ALA A 217 9.64 -6.89 -13.39
N PHE A 218 10.04 -5.85 -14.13
CA PHE A 218 9.22 -4.64 -14.25
C PHE A 218 7.90 -4.89 -14.96
N LYS A 219 7.92 -5.68 -16.06
CA LYS A 219 6.69 -6.06 -16.77
C LYS A 219 5.72 -6.80 -15.84
N SER A 220 6.23 -7.73 -15.03
CA SER A 220 5.42 -8.42 -14.02
C SER A 220 4.88 -7.46 -12.97
N LEU A 221 5.72 -6.53 -12.46
CA LEU A 221 5.30 -5.49 -11.53
C LEU A 221 4.18 -4.61 -12.10
N TYR A 222 4.29 -4.17 -13.36
CA TYR A 222 3.31 -3.33 -14.04
C TYR A 222 1.96 -4.03 -14.17
N ILE A 223 1.95 -5.26 -14.71
CA ILE A 223 0.73 -6.04 -14.93
C ILE A 223 0.09 -6.43 -13.59
N ASN A 224 0.89 -6.87 -12.62
CA ASN A 224 0.40 -7.20 -11.29
C ASN A 224 -0.16 -5.98 -10.56
N ARG A 225 0.45 -4.80 -10.70
CA ARG A 225 -0.12 -3.58 -10.09
C ARG A 225 -1.48 -3.24 -10.72
N TYR A 226 -1.64 -3.46 -12.02
CA TYR A 226 -2.94 -3.33 -12.68
C TYR A 226 -3.95 -4.31 -12.07
N ALA A 227 -3.60 -5.59 -11.93
CA ALA A 227 -4.45 -6.61 -11.31
C ALA A 227 -4.76 -6.32 -9.83
N ASP A 228 -3.77 -5.87 -9.05
CA ASP A 228 -3.92 -5.47 -7.65
C ASP A 228 -4.98 -4.36 -7.54
N LEU A 229 -4.91 -3.35 -8.41
CA LEU A 229 -5.90 -2.27 -8.46
C LEU A 229 -7.26 -2.81 -8.93
N LEU A 230 -7.34 -3.66 -9.96
CA LEU A 230 -8.61 -4.28 -10.40
C LEU A 230 -9.29 -5.11 -9.31
N ASN A 231 -8.53 -5.68 -8.39
CA ASN A 231 -9.08 -6.39 -7.23
C ASN A 231 -9.34 -5.49 -6.01
N THR A 232 -8.99 -4.21 -6.07
CA THR A 232 -9.14 -3.24 -4.98
C THR A 232 -9.74 -1.92 -5.47
N ALA A 233 -8.91 -0.92 -5.75
CA ALA A 233 -9.30 0.43 -6.12
C ALA A 233 -10.11 0.50 -7.42
N PHE A 234 -9.90 -0.38 -8.38
CA PHE A 234 -10.59 -0.37 -9.67
C PHE A 234 -11.73 -1.39 -9.77
N LYS A 235 -12.09 -2.04 -8.65
CA LYS A 235 -13.35 -2.78 -8.56
C LYS A 235 -14.52 -1.85 -8.88
N CYS A 236 -15.46 -2.34 -9.69
CA CYS A 236 -16.62 -1.57 -10.14
C CYS A 236 -17.36 -0.92 -8.98
N ASP A 237 -17.69 -1.71 -7.95
CA ASP A 237 -18.40 -1.23 -6.76
C ASP A 237 -17.62 -0.13 -6.04
N SER A 238 -16.29 -0.26 -5.94
CA SER A 238 -15.43 0.73 -5.29
C SER A 238 -15.44 2.08 -6.00
N ILE A 239 -15.42 2.10 -7.34
CA ILE A 239 -15.51 3.34 -8.12
C ILE A 239 -16.95 3.88 -8.09
N MET A 240 -17.94 3.00 -8.16
CA MET A 240 -19.35 3.38 -8.11
C MET A 240 -19.73 4.02 -6.77
N ASP A 241 -19.16 3.58 -5.66
CA ASP A 241 -19.33 4.21 -4.35
C ASP A 241 -18.84 5.66 -4.36
N GLN A 242 -17.69 5.92 -4.99
CA GLN A 242 -17.20 7.29 -5.19
C GLN A 242 -18.17 8.11 -6.05
N PHE A 243 -18.69 7.52 -7.15
CA PHE A 243 -19.61 8.23 -8.05
C PHE A 243 -20.89 8.60 -7.31
N ASN A 244 -21.45 7.66 -6.56
CA ASN A 244 -22.65 7.86 -5.75
C ASN A 244 -22.42 8.91 -4.67
N TYR A 245 -21.25 8.92 -4.03
CA TYR A 245 -20.87 9.97 -3.08
C TYR A 245 -20.89 11.37 -3.73
N PHE A 246 -20.23 11.56 -4.88
CA PHE A 246 -20.22 12.85 -5.57
C PHE A 246 -21.62 13.27 -6.05
N LYS A 247 -22.38 12.34 -6.63
CA LYS A 247 -23.78 12.60 -7.03
C LYS A 247 -24.61 13.05 -5.82
N SER A 248 -24.44 12.42 -4.66
CA SER A 248 -25.19 12.75 -3.44
C SER A 248 -24.91 14.15 -2.89
N ILE A 249 -23.66 14.63 -2.96
CA ILE A 249 -23.28 15.96 -2.44
C ILE A 249 -23.61 17.08 -3.44
N LEU A 250 -23.64 16.79 -4.73
CA LEU A 250 -23.92 17.78 -5.78
C LEU A 250 -25.42 17.98 -5.99
N THR A 251 -26.21 16.90 -6.03
CA THR A 251 -27.66 16.92 -6.37
C THR A 251 -28.43 18.03 -5.65
N PRO A 252 -28.28 18.25 -4.33
CA PRO A 252 -29.08 19.24 -3.61
C PRO A 252 -28.79 20.69 -4.03
N GLU A 253 -27.58 21.00 -4.51
CA GLU A 253 -27.17 22.36 -4.84
C GLU A 253 -27.33 22.68 -6.35
N MET A 254 -27.49 21.65 -7.19
CA MET A 254 -27.67 21.83 -8.63
C MET A 254 -28.82 22.76 -9.05
N PRO A 255 -30.00 22.78 -8.40
CA PRO A 255 -31.05 23.74 -8.75
C PRO A 255 -30.59 25.21 -8.66
N ARG A 256 -29.78 25.56 -7.66
CA ARG A 256 -29.23 26.91 -7.49
C ARG A 256 -28.10 27.20 -8.48
N GLN A 257 -27.23 26.21 -8.72
CA GLN A 257 -26.21 26.27 -9.76
C GLN A 257 -26.84 26.58 -11.14
N ILE A 258 -27.88 25.83 -11.51
CA ILE A 258 -28.61 25.99 -12.78
C ILE A 258 -29.33 27.33 -12.83
N ALA A 259 -29.98 27.77 -11.74
CA ALA A 259 -30.62 29.09 -11.71
C ALA A 259 -29.63 30.24 -11.94
N LYS A 260 -28.37 30.07 -11.51
CA LYS A 260 -27.30 31.08 -11.66
C LYS A 260 -26.64 31.06 -13.03
N TRP A 261 -26.27 29.88 -13.52
CA TRP A 261 -25.41 29.72 -14.71
C TRP A 261 -26.14 29.14 -15.93
N GLY A 262 -27.43 28.82 -15.81
CA GLY A 262 -28.23 28.18 -16.85
C GLY A 262 -28.08 26.65 -16.86
N GLY A 263 -28.82 26.01 -17.77
CA GLY A 263 -28.91 24.54 -17.87
C GLY A 263 -30.26 24.00 -17.40
N SER A 264 -30.34 22.69 -17.17
CA SER A 264 -31.54 22.04 -16.62
C SER A 264 -31.17 20.82 -15.78
N MET A 265 -32.03 20.48 -14.81
CA MET A 265 -31.87 19.25 -14.04
C MET A 265 -31.95 18.01 -14.93
N THR A 266 -32.75 18.04 -16.00
CA THR A 266 -32.87 16.96 -16.97
C THR A 266 -31.53 16.68 -17.66
N GLU A 267 -30.86 17.73 -18.16
CA GLU A 267 -29.56 17.56 -18.83
C GLU A 267 -28.47 17.13 -17.85
N TRP A 268 -28.46 17.70 -16.64
CA TRP A 268 -27.49 17.29 -15.61
C TRP A 268 -27.65 15.82 -15.22
N ASN A 269 -28.88 15.34 -15.03
CA ASN A 269 -29.15 13.91 -14.76
C ASN A 269 -28.68 13.03 -15.92
N LYS A 270 -28.94 13.43 -17.17
CA LYS A 270 -28.47 12.70 -18.35
C LYS A 270 -26.93 12.62 -18.40
N ASN A 271 -26.23 13.69 -18.01
CA ASN A 271 -24.77 13.68 -17.92
C ASN A 271 -24.27 12.72 -16.84
N MET A 272 -24.94 12.71 -15.67
CA MET A 272 -24.65 11.76 -14.59
C MET A 272 -24.81 10.31 -15.06
N ASP A 273 -25.92 9.99 -15.74
CA ASP A 273 -26.18 8.66 -16.25
C ASP A 273 -25.17 8.26 -17.32
N THR A 274 -24.73 9.22 -18.14
CA THR A 274 -23.67 9.01 -19.14
C THR A 274 -22.34 8.67 -18.48
N LEU A 275 -21.89 9.45 -17.49
CA LEU A 275 -20.64 9.18 -16.76
C LEU A 275 -20.69 7.83 -16.05
N GLN A 276 -21.81 7.51 -15.40
CA GLN A 276 -22.03 6.20 -14.78
C GLN A 276 -21.89 5.06 -15.79
N ALA A 277 -22.53 5.17 -16.96
CA ALA A 277 -22.44 4.15 -18.00
C ALA A 277 -21.01 3.99 -18.54
N LYS A 278 -20.24 5.09 -18.65
CA LYS A 278 -18.83 5.05 -19.08
C LYS A 278 -17.93 4.35 -18.05
N ILE A 279 -18.10 4.66 -16.76
CA ILE A 279 -17.41 3.97 -15.67
C ILE A 279 -17.70 2.46 -15.71
N GLN A 280 -18.98 2.08 -15.79
CA GLN A 280 -19.40 0.68 -15.85
C GLN A 280 -18.86 -0.03 -17.10
N ARG A 281 -18.87 0.65 -18.25
CA ARG A 281 -18.28 0.10 -19.48
C ARG A 281 -16.81 -0.22 -19.28
N ARG A 282 -16.04 0.70 -18.68
CA ARG A 282 -14.61 0.48 -18.44
C ARG A 282 -14.36 -0.72 -17.53
N CYS A 283 -15.16 -0.86 -16.46
CA CYS A 283 -15.06 -1.98 -15.52
C CYS A 283 -15.20 -3.35 -16.21
N THR A 284 -16.10 -3.46 -17.20
CA THR A 284 -16.35 -4.72 -17.92
C THR A 284 -15.38 -4.99 -19.07
N TYR A 285 -14.63 -3.99 -19.51
CA TYR A 285 -13.76 -4.07 -20.69
C TYR A 285 -12.30 -4.28 -20.33
N ILE A 286 -11.83 -3.70 -19.24
CA ILE A 286 -10.40 -3.51 -19.02
C ILE A 286 -9.60 -4.81 -18.84
N GLU A 287 -10.18 -5.85 -18.23
CA GLU A 287 -9.49 -7.14 -18.06
C GLU A 287 -9.15 -7.78 -19.42
N SER A 288 -10.10 -7.85 -20.35
CA SER A 288 -9.86 -8.43 -21.68
C SER A 288 -8.93 -7.56 -22.55
N ALA A 289 -8.94 -6.25 -22.33
CA ALA A 289 -8.00 -5.34 -22.98
C ALA A 289 -6.54 -5.60 -22.53
N ILE A 290 -6.34 -5.90 -21.24
CA ILE A 290 -5.02 -6.26 -20.69
C ILE A 290 -4.53 -7.59 -21.26
N GLU A 291 -5.41 -8.59 -21.38
CA GLU A 291 -5.08 -9.88 -22.03
C GLU A 291 -4.51 -9.65 -23.43
N GLY A 292 -5.20 -8.86 -24.25
CA GLY A 292 -4.76 -8.51 -25.60
C GLY A 292 -3.47 -7.69 -25.63
N CYS A 293 -3.33 -6.71 -24.75
CA CYS A 293 -2.16 -5.83 -24.69
C CYS A 293 -0.86 -6.55 -24.33
N TYR A 294 -0.91 -7.46 -23.35
CA TYR A 294 0.29 -8.05 -22.79
C TYR A 294 0.46 -9.53 -23.12
N ASN A 295 -0.47 -10.11 -23.89
CA ASN A 295 -0.54 -11.54 -24.22
C ASN A 295 -0.52 -12.41 -22.96
N VAL A 296 -1.47 -12.12 -22.07
CA VAL A 296 -1.68 -12.79 -20.78
C VAL A 296 -3.12 -13.29 -20.70
N THR A 297 -3.45 -14.14 -19.73
CA THR A 297 -4.81 -14.68 -19.57
C THR A 297 -5.32 -14.52 -18.15
N VAL A 298 -6.57 -14.07 -18.00
CA VAL A 298 -7.22 -13.96 -16.68
C VAL A 298 -7.22 -15.32 -15.99
N THR A 299 -6.64 -15.36 -14.79
CA THR A 299 -6.38 -16.56 -14.01
C THR A 299 -6.78 -16.31 -12.55
N PRO A 300 -7.85 -16.95 -12.04
CA PRO A 300 -8.31 -16.74 -10.68
C PRO A 300 -7.37 -17.43 -9.67
N ILE A 301 -7.13 -16.79 -8.54
CA ILE A 301 -6.41 -17.38 -7.41
C ILE A 301 -7.20 -17.21 -6.11
N THR A 302 -6.89 -18.06 -5.14
CA THR A 302 -7.35 -17.91 -3.75
C THR A 302 -6.15 -17.87 -2.81
N VAL A 303 -6.17 -16.99 -1.82
CA VAL A 303 -5.15 -16.85 -0.80
C VAL A 303 -5.79 -16.99 0.59
N ASP A 304 -5.21 -17.82 1.45
CA ASP A 304 -5.70 -18.07 2.80
C ASP A 304 -4.56 -17.99 3.85
N VAL A 305 -4.94 -17.93 5.12
CA VAL A 305 -4.04 -17.91 6.28
C VAL A 305 -4.51 -18.93 7.30
N ASN A 306 -3.61 -19.82 7.73
CA ASN A 306 -3.93 -20.86 8.70
C ASN A 306 -2.98 -20.85 9.91
N PRO A 307 -3.47 -20.75 11.16
CA PRO A 307 -4.87 -20.49 11.52
C PRO A 307 -5.24 -19.02 11.24
N HIS A 308 -6.54 -18.79 11.03
CA HIS A 308 -7.07 -17.46 10.76
C HIS A 308 -6.68 -16.49 11.89
N GLY A 309 -6.21 -15.30 11.51
CA GLY A 309 -5.78 -14.25 12.44
C GLY A 309 -4.34 -14.38 12.96
N ALA A 310 -3.63 -15.48 12.67
CA ALA A 310 -2.22 -15.61 13.07
C ALA A 310 -1.30 -14.64 12.33
N GLY A 311 -1.59 -14.37 11.06
CA GLY A 311 -0.82 -13.49 10.23
C GLY A 311 -1.57 -12.95 9.04
N GLN A 312 -0.81 -12.37 8.12
CA GLN A 312 -1.30 -11.69 6.93
C GLN A 312 -0.36 -11.96 5.75
N VAL A 313 -0.90 -11.88 4.55
CA VAL A 313 -0.21 -12.05 3.29
C VAL A 313 -0.26 -10.73 2.52
N LYS A 314 0.91 -10.24 2.15
CA LYS A 314 1.08 -9.25 1.09
C LYS A 314 1.14 -9.98 -0.24
N LEU A 315 0.17 -9.71 -1.09
CA LEU A 315 0.12 -10.18 -2.46
C LEU A 315 0.57 -9.04 -3.37
N ASN A 316 1.72 -9.20 -4.02
CA ASN A 316 2.35 -8.15 -4.81
C ASN A 316 2.48 -6.83 -4.04
N SER A 317 1.68 -5.82 -4.41
CA SER A 317 1.70 -4.50 -3.79
C SER A 317 0.61 -4.27 -2.74
N ILE A 318 -0.29 -5.24 -2.51
CA ILE A 318 -1.43 -5.11 -1.58
C ILE A 318 -1.33 -6.05 -0.39
N TRP A 319 -1.76 -5.58 0.79
CA TRP A 319 -2.00 -6.42 1.95
C TRP A 319 -3.44 -6.92 1.90
N LEU A 320 -3.64 -8.22 2.08
CA LEU A 320 -4.98 -8.82 2.09
C LEU A 320 -5.53 -8.82 3.52
N ASP A 321 -6.74 -8.33 3.73
CA ASP A 321 -7.31 -8.16 5.09
C ASP A 321 -8.42 -9.17 5.43
N THR A 322 -8.84 -10.00 4.46
CA THR A 322 -9.94 -10.96 4.61
C THR A 322 -9.54 -12.31 4.03
N TYR A 323 -9.80 -13.40 4.74
CA TYR A 323 -9.42 -14.76 4.33
C TYR A 323 -10.59 -15.76 4.46
N PRO A 324 -10.75 -16.72 3.53
CA PRO A 324 -10.01 -16.82 2.26
C PRO A 324 -10.31 -15.63 1.34
N TRP A 325 -9.29 -15.13 0.66
CA TRP A 325 -9.35 -14.05 -0.31
C TRP A 325 -9.34 -14.64 -1.72
N SER A 326 -10.18 -14.14 -2.63
CA SER A 326 -10.14 -14.53 -4.05
C SER A 326 -10.08 -13.32 -4.97
N GLY A 327 -9.37 -13.46 -6.08
CA GLY A 327 -9.23 -12.42 -7.08
C GLY A 327 -8.67 -12.92 -8.42
N ASN A 328 -8.86 -12.11 -9.45
CA ASN A 328 -8.39 -12.39 -10.80
C ASN A 328 -7.00 -11.77 -11.01
N TYR A 329 -6.04 -12.58 -11.43
CA TYR A 329 -4.72 -12.14 -11.89
C TYR A 329 -4.50 -12.55 -13.35
N PHE A 330 -3.30 -12.37 -13.85
CA PHE A 330 -2.94 -12.69 -15.23
C PHE A 330 -1.83 -13.73 -15.24
N SER A 331 -1.98 -14.79 -16.03
CA SER A 331 -0.92 -15.79 -16.22
C SER A 331 0.22 -15.24 -17.08
N GLY A 332 1.40 -15.84 -16.97
CA GLY A 332 2.60 -15.43 -17.71
C GLY A 332 3.39 -14.30 -17.05
N VAL A 333 3.10 -13.95 -15.80
CA VAL A 333 3.88 -12.99 -15.00
C VAL A 333 4.27 -13.58 -13.65
N ASP A 334 5.33 -13.02 -13.07
CA ASP A 334 5.83 -13.45 -11.77
C ASP A 334 5.07 -12.69 -10.67
N MET A 335 4.48 -13.41 -9.72
CA MET A 335 3.73 -12.87 -8.59
C MET A 335 4.49 -13.10 -7.29
N THR A 336 4.41 -12.14 -6.38
CA THR A 336 5.12 -12.19 -5.09
C THR A 336 4.14 -12.30 -3.93
N PHE A 337 4.51 -13.10 -2.94
CA PHE A 337 3.75 -13.32 -1.71
C PHE A 337 4.71 -13.11 -0.54
N GLN A 338 4.31 -12.32 0.45
CA GLN A 338 5.11 -12.06 1.65
C GLN A 338 4.25 -12.20 2.89
N GLU A 339 4.75 -12.91 3.90
CA GLU A 339 4.07 -13.11 5.17
C GLU A 339 4.31 -11.93 6.13
N ARG A 340 3.37 -11.73 7.04
CA ARG A 340 3.57 -10.95 8.26
C ARG A 340 2.76 -11.57 9.39
N VAL A 341 3.44 -12.01 10.44
CA VAL A 341 2.82 -12.39 11.71
C VAL A 341 2.05 -11.19 12.32
N LEU A 342 0.79 -11.42 12.71
CA LEU A 342 -0.06 -10.46 13.41
C LEU A 342 -0.21 -10.82 14.89
N ASP A 343 -0.39 -12.10 15.21
CA ASP A 343 -0.43 -12.59 16.59
C ASP A 343 0.95 -13.07 17.03
N THR A 344 1.51 -12.40 18.05
CA THR A 344 2.82 -12.70 18.63
C THR A 344 2.95 -14.12 19.24
N ASN A 345 1.84 -14.83 19.43
CA ASN A 345 1.82 -16.23 19.84
C ASN A 345 2.17 -17.18 18.70
N TYR A 346 2.24 -16.72 17.46
CA TYR A 346 2.55 -17.51 16.29
C TYR A 346 3.90 -17.13 15.68
N VAL A 347 4.43 -18.05 14.88
CA VAL A 347 5.51 -17.81 13.94
C VAL A 347 5.09 -18.35 12.58
N PHE A 348 5.57 -17.72 11.51
CA PHE A 348 5.42 -18.29 10.17
C PHE A 348 6.07 -19.68 10.12
N ASP A 349 5.38 -20.61 9.47
CA ASP A 349 5.82 -21.99 9.30
C ASP A 349 6.27 -22.24 7.86
N HIS A 350 5.34 -22.19 6.91
CA HIS A 350 5.61 -22.38 5.49
C HIS A 350 4.44 -21.91 4.61
N TRP A 351 4.69 -21.80 3.30
CA TRP A 351 3.67 -21.64 2.27
C TRP A 351 3.20 -22.99 1.73
N GLU A 352 1.90 -23.13 1.50
CA GLU A 352 1.31 -24.20 0.69
C GLU A 352 0.80 -23.59 -0.62
N PHE A 353 1.16 -24.19 -1.75
CA PHE A 353 0.65 -23.84 -3.08
C PHE A 353 0.09 -25.12 -3.71
N GLN A 354 -1.12 -25.05 -4.25
CA GLN A 354 -1.78 -26.21 -4.85
C GLN A 354 -1.16 -26.60 -6.20
N ASN A 355 -0.84 -25.61 -7.04
CA ASN A 355 -0.41 -25.86 -8.42
C ASN A 355 0.99 -25.34 -8.77
N HIS A 356 1.57 -24.43 -7.97
CA HIS A 356 2.91 -23.89 -8.22
C HIS A 356 3.95 -24.31 -7.18
N THR A 357 5.22 -24.16 -7.53
CA THR A 357 6.34 -24.29 -6.59
C THR A 357 7.00 -22.92 -6.39
N PRO A 358 6.96 -22.34 -5.20
CA PRO A 358 7.54 -21.03 -4.94
C PRO A 358 9.08 -21.05 -4.90
N THR A 359 9.68 -19.92 -5.28
CA THR A 359 11.11 -19.61 -5.10
C THR A 359 11.27 -18.48 -4.07
N PRO A 360 12.31 -18.48 -3.21
CA PRO A 360 13.40 -19.45 -3.13
C PRO A 360 13.00 -20.78 -2.47
N GLY A 361 11.82 -20.85 -1.85
CA GLY A 361 11.23 -22.07 -1.29
C GLY A 361 10.13 -21.74 -0.28
N ILE A 362 9.33 -22.74 0.08
CA ILE A 362 8.13 -22.58 0.93
C ILE A 362 8.40 -22.03 2.34
N ASN A 363 9.64 -22.07 2.83
CA ASN A 363 9.98 -21.60 4.19
C ASN A 363 10.47 -20.14 4.21
N SER A 364 10.52 -19.46 3.06
CA SER A 364 10.94 -18.06 2.97
C SER A 364 9.79 -17.14 3.37
N ASP A 365 10.08 -16.05 4.09
CA ASP A 365 9.11 -15.02 4.47
C ASP A 365 8.49 -14.34 3.23
N SER A 366 9.26 -14.24 2.15
CA SER A 366 8.82 -13.82 0.82
C SER A 366 9.14 -14.87 -0.24
N VAL A 367 8.14 -15.16 -1.07
CA VAL A 367 8.23 -16.10 -2.18
C VAL A 367 7.69 -15.51 -3.49
N THR A 368 8.15 -16.07 -4.60
CA THR A 368 7.71 -15.74 -5.96
C THR A 368 7.27 -17.00 -6.70
N ILE A 369 6.15 -16.93 -7.42
CA ILE A 369 5.73 -17.91 -8.42
C ILE A 369 5.60 -17.23 -9.77
N ARG A 370 5.77 -17.99 -10.85
CA ARG A 370 5.31 -17.58 -12.17
C ARG A 370 3.93 -18.15 -12.39
N LEU A 371 2.89 -17.32 -12.38
CA LEU A 371 1.51 -17.79 -12.49
C LEU A 371 1.26 -18.35 -13.89
N ASP A 372 0.86 -19.62 -14.02
CA ASP A 372 0.47 -20.23 -15.29
C ASP A 372 -0.96 -20.79 -15.29
N THR A 373 -1.45 -21.19 -14.11
CA THR A 373 -2.80 -21.72 -13.89
C THR A 373 -3.40 -21.16 -12.60
N THR A 374 -4.66 -21.50 -12.32
CA THR A 374 -5.31 -21.15 -11.05
C THR A 374 -4.54 -21.74 -9.87
N ASP A 375 -4.58 -21.12 -8.69
CA ASP A 375 -3.91 -21.67 -7.51
C ASP A 375 -4.68 -21.32 -6.22
N HIS A 376 -4.49 -22.18 -5.21
CA HIS A 376 -4.89 -21.95 -3.85
C HIS A 376 -3.63 -21.89 -2.99
N ILE A 377 -3.36 -20.71 -2.45
CA ILE A 377 -2.15 -20.39 -1.70
C ILE A 377 -2.52 -20.24 -0.23
N ILE A 378 -1.83 -20.93 0.67
CA ILE A 378 -2.05 -20.81 2.11
C ILE A 378 -0.75 -20.44 2.81
N ALA A 379 -0.76 -19.37 3.61
CA ALA A 379 0.32 -19.09 4.55
C ALA A 379 0.05 -19.83 5.87
N HIS A 380 0.87 -20.83 6.18
CA HIS A 380 0.78 -21.57 7.44
C HIS A 380 1.61 -20.89 8.53
N TYR A 381 1.00 -20.76 9.69
CA TYR A 381 1.61 -20.31 10.92
C TYR A 381 1.43 -21.40 11.97
N LYS A 382 2.43 -21.53 12.84
CA LYS A 382 2.36 -22.43 13.99
C LYS A 382 2.51 -21.65 15.27
N LEU A 383 1.92 -22.16 16.34
CA LEU A 383 2.16 -21.60 17.66
C LEU A 383 3.67 -21.54 17.88
N LYS A 384 4.11 -20.39 18.36
CA LYS A 384 5.45 -20.20 18.87
C LYS A 384 5.59 -21.15 20.05
N VAL A 385 6.20 -22.29 19.77
CA VAL A 385 6.71 -23.16 20.81
C VAL A 385 7.88 -22.38 21.39
N TYR A 386 7.61 -21.57 22.42
CA TYR A 386 8.61 -21.38 23.44
C TYR A 386 9.03 -22.80 23.80
N PRO A 387 10.33 -23.15 23.78
CA PRO A 387 10.75 -24.41 24.32
C PRO A 387 10.26 -24.41 25.76
N GLU A 388 9.07 -24.97 25.98
CA GLU A 388 8.73 -25.59 27.21
C GLU A 388 9.88 -26.58 27.37
N LEU A 389 10.86 -26.22 28.20
CA LEU A 389 10.91 -26.74 29.56
C LEU A 389 10.75 -28.25 29.65
N SER A 390 11.10 -28.92 28.58
CA SER A 390 11.30 -30.34 28.41
C SER A 390 12.74 -30.72 28.75
N THR A 391 13.54 -29.75 29.16
CA THR A 391 14.79 -30.01 29.86
C THR A 391 14.48 -30.83 31.12
N PRO A 392 15.26 -31.90 31.38
CA PRO A 392 15.15 -32.64 32.64
C PRO A 392 15.37 -31.73 33.85
N ASP A 393 16.14 -30.66 33.68
CA ASP A 393 16.51 -29.75 34.74
C ASP A 393 15.53 -28.58 34.91
N ALA A 394 15.33 -28.22 36.18
CA ALA A 394 14.56 -27.07 36.59
C ALA A 394 15.43 -25.82 36.50
N LEU A 395 14.85 -24.72 36.04
CA LEU A 395 15.48 -23.41 35.98
C LEU A 395 14.53 -22.34 36.52
N LEU A 396 15.10 -21.33 37.15
CA LEU A 396 14.39 -20.12 37.56
C LEU A 396 14.85 -18.97 36.64
N PRO A 397 13.93 -18.19 36.05
CA PRO A 397 14.29 -16.99 35.29
C PRO A 397 15.16 -16.04 36.11
N SER A 398 16.09 -15.35 35.46
CA SER A 398 16.98 -14.38 36.10
C SER A 398 16.32 -13.04 36.41
N ALA A 399 15.14 -12.77 35.83
CA ALA A 399 14.32 -11.60 36.12
C ALA A 399 12.84 -11.85 35.84
N PHE A 400 11.97 -11.05 36.48
CA PHE A 400 10.53 -10.99 36.22
C PHE A 400 9.99 -9.58 36.55
N SER A 401 8.84 -9.21 35.99
CA SER A 401 8.29 -7.86 36.02
C SER A 401 6.81 -7.88 36.39
N PRO A 402 6.45 -7.92 37.70
CA PRO A 402 5.06 -7.87 38.16
C PRO A 402 4.46 -6.47 37.97
N ASN A 403 4.12 -6.12 36.73
CA ASN A 403 3.59 -4.83 36.29
C ASN A 403 2.13 -4.92 35.79
N GLY A 404 1.56 -6.12 35.69
CA GLY A 404 0.17 -6.37 35.32
C GLY A 404 -0.08 -6.41 33.81
N ASP A 405 0.96 -6.51 32.98
CA ASP A 405 0.84 -6.62 31.52
C ASP A 405 0.65 -8.07 31.02
N THR A 406 0.51 -9.03 31.94
CA THR A 406 0.39 -10.49 31.75
C THR A 406 1.68 -11.19 31.30
N ARG A 407 2.79 -10.48 31.15
CA ARG A 407 4.08 -11.01 30.68
C ARG A 407 5.12 -10.98 31.81
N ASN A 408 5.57 -12.17 32.22
CA ASN A 408 6.54 -12.33 33.32
C ASN A 408 6.08 -11.71 34.65
N ASP A 409 4.78 -11.66 34.92
CA ASP A 409 4.23 -11.11 36.16
C ASP A 409 4.48 -12.02 37.38
N VAL A 410 4.70 -13.31 37.15
CA VAL A 410 4.92 -14.31 38.19
C VAL A 410 6.20 -15.05 37.90
N LEU A 411 7.11 -15.07 38.88
CA LEU A 411 8.32 -15.88 38.84
C LEU A 411 7.95 -17.34 39.11
N MET A 412 8.02 -18.17 38.08
CA MET A 412 7.68 -19.60 38.16
C MET A 412 8.90 -20.49 37.90
N ILE A 413 8.84 -21.72 38.41
CA ILE A 413 9.80 -22.76 38.06
C ILE A 413 9.53 -23.19 36.63
N LEU A 414 10.56 -23.08 35.82
CA LEU A 414 10.55 -23.50 34.44
C LEU A 414 11.31 -24.83 34.33
N GLY A 415 10.93 -25.74 33.43
CA GLY A 415 11.73 -26.94 33.10
C GLY A 415 11.23 -28.19 33.80
N ALA A 416 12.17 -29.00 34.28
CA ALA A 416 11.93 -30.06 35.26
C ALA A 416 10.95 -31.14 34.76
N LYS A 417 11.12 -31.63 33.53
CA LYS A 417 10.23 -32.66 32.98
C LYS A 417 10.32 -33.94 33.82
N GLY A 418 9.19 -34.39 34.34
CA GLY A 418 9.09 -35.60 35.17
C GLY A 418 9.68 -35.48 36.59
N ALA A 419 10.16 -34.29 36.97
CA ALA A 419 10.68 -34.04 38.31
C ALA A 419 9.56 -33.92 39.36
N THR A 420 9.89 -34.24 40.61
CA THR A 420 8.99 -34.23 41.77
C THR A 420 9.64 -33.57 42.98
N ASN A 421 8.94 -33.50 44.12
CA ASN A 421 9.46 -33.00 45.41
C ASN A 421 10.07 -31.59 45.36
N PHE A 422 9.34 -30.64 44.79
CA PHE A 422 9.81 -29.25 44.68
C PHE A 422 9.81 -28.54 46.05
N SER A 423 10.80 -27.68 46.23
CA SER A 423 10.85 -26.67 47.29
C SER A 423 11.57 -25.45 46.75
N LEU A 424 10.84 -24.35 46.59
CA LEU A 424 11.38 -23.05 46.20
C LEU A 424 11.31 -22.11 47.40
N GLU A 425 12.43 -21.47 47.70
CA GLU A 425 12.58 -20.45 48.72
C GLU A 425 13.23 -19.21 48.10
N ILE A 426 12.73 -18.02 48.42
CA ILE A 426 13.24 -16.74 47.91
C ILE A 426 13.46 -15.79 49.10
N TRP A 427 14.63 -15.17 49.15
CA TRP A 427 15.04 -14.26 50.21
C TRP A 427 15.41 -12.89 49.66
N ASN A 428 15.07 -11.86 50.41
CA ASN A 428 15.57 -10.51 50.14
C ASN A 428 17.03 -10.34 50.59
N ARG A 429 17.62 -9.19 50.28
CA ARG A 429 19.00 -8.81 50.65
C ARG A 429 19.31 -8.80 52.15
N TRP A 430 18.30 -8.84 53.01
CA TRP A 430 18.45 -8.86 54.47
C TRP A 430 18.37 -10.29 55.05
N GLY A 431 18.30 -11.32 54.19
CA GLY A 431 18.17 -12.71 54.61
C GLY A 431 16.74 -13.10 55.04
N GLN A 432 15.76 -12.24 54.82
CA GLN A 432 14.37 -12.53 55.15
C GLN A 432 13.70 -13.31 54.01
N LEU A 433 13.08 -14.44 54.35
CA LEU A 433 12.29 -15.25 53.43
C LEU A 433 11.03 -14.47 53.01
N VAL A 434 10.93 -14.17 51.72
CA VAL A 434 9.82 -13.41 51.14
C VAL A 434 8.81 -14.30 50.41
N PHE A 435 9.23 -15.47 49.95
CA PHE A 435 8.35 -16.44 49.32
C PHE A 435 8.87 -17.85 49.58
N SER A 436 7.96 -18.81 49.79
CA SER A 436 8.27 -20.22 49.81
C SER A 436 7.10 -21.05 49.31
N SER A 437 7.37 -22.08 48.51
CA SER A 437 6.37 -23.03 48.04
C SER A 437 6.98 -24.41 47.81
N THR A 438 6.21 -25.47 48.09
CA THR A 438 6.50 -26.84 47.64
C THR A 438 5.67 -27.23 46.41
N ASP A 439 4.72 -26.38 46.02
CA ASP A 439 3.89 -26.56 44.84
C ASP A 439 4.56 -25.86 43.64
N ARG A 440 4.93 -26.65 42.63
CA ARG A 440 5.56 -26.19 41.40
C ARG A 440 4.69 -25.16 40.66
N ALA A 441 3.36 -25.27 40.75
CA ALA A 441 2.44 -24.38 40.05
C ALA A 441 2.29 -23.01 40.74
N LYS A 442 2.83 -22.85 41.96
CA LYS A 442 2.78 -21.59 42.70
C LYS A 442 4.11 -20.86 42.57
N GLY A 443 4.10 -19.78 41.80
CA GLY A 443 5.20 -18.85 41.66
C GLY A 443 5.08 -17.61 42.57
N TRP A 444 6.12 -16.80 42.59
CA TRP A 444 6.14 -15.54 43.33
C TRP A 444 5.70 -14.38 42.43
N ASP A 445 4.62 -13.71 42.83
CA ASP A 445 4.01 -12.56 42.15
C ASP A 445 4.70 -11.22 42.47
N GLY A 446 5.83 -11.25 43.19
CA GLY A 446 6.54 -10.05 43.62
C GLY A 446 5.88 -9.30 44.79
N ASN A 447 4.89 -9.90 45.46
CA ASN A 447 4.34 -9.37 46.70
C ASN A 447 4.94 -10.07 47.92
N TYR A 448 5.07 -9.34 49.03
CA TYR A 448 5.41 -9.89 50.34
C TYR A 448 4.42 -9.36 51.38
N LYS A 449 3.72 -10.27 52.07
CA LYS A 449 2.66 -9.91 53.04
C LYS A 449 1.58 -8.98 52.47
N GLY A 450 1.20 -9.21 51.21
CA GLY A 450 0.15 -8.45 50.54
C GLY A 450 0.56 -7.06 50.05
N VAL A 451 1.83 -6.67 50.19
CA VAL A 451 2.38 -5.43 49.63
C VAL A 451 3.45 -5.72 48.59
N PRO A 452 3.60 -4.86 47.56
CA PRO A 452 4.66 -5.00 46.56
C PRO A 452 6.05 -5.04 47.20
N ALA A 453 6.84 -6.08 46.93
CA ALA A 453 8.22 -6.20 47.40
C ALA A 453 9.13 -5.18 46.70
N GLN A 454 10.26 -4.80 47.27
CA GLN A 454 11.15 -3.78 46.67
C GLN A 454 11.75 -4.28 45.34
N THR A 455 11.85 -3.41 44.33
CA THR A 455 12.63 -3.65 43.12
C THR A 455 14.09 -3.93 43.50
N GLY A 456 14.69 -4.97 42.92
CA GLY A 456 16.05 -5.36 43.24
C GLY A 456 16.32 -6.85 43.09
N VAL A 457 17.47 -7.28 43.61
CA VAL A 457 17.97 -8.65 43.51
C VAL A 457 17.57 -9.46 44.75
N TYR A 458 17.02 -10.64 44.52
CA TYR A 458 16.62 -11.62 45.52
C TYR A 458 17.43 -12.90 45.33
N ALA A 459 17.79 -13.57 46.43
CA ALA A 459 18.41 -14.88 46.38
C ALA A 459 17.32 -15.96 46.32
N TYR A 460 17.57 -17.07 45.64
CA TYR A 460 16.67 -18.22 45.65
C TYR A 460 17.42 -19.53 45.88
N LEU A 461 16.68 -20.51 46.40
CA LEU A 461 17.08 -21.91 46.53
C LEU A 461 15.92 -22.75 46.04
N LEU A 462 16.18 -23.54 45.01
CA LEU A 462 15.26 -24.50 44.44
C LEU A 462 15.80 -25.89 44.68
N LYS A 463 14.98 -26.75 45.30
CA LYS A 463 15.23 -28.18 45.47
C LYS A 463 14.19 -28.96 44.69
N TYR A 464 14.61 -30.03 44.05
CA TYR A 464 13.71 -30.96 43.34
C TYR A 464 14.38 -32.32 43.15
N THR A 465 13.58 -33.36 42.90
CA THR A 465 14.04 -34.69 42.49
C THR A 465 13.82 -34.84 41.00
N THR A 466 14.85 -35.18 40.21
CA THR A 466 14.73 -35.41 38.76
C THR A 466 13.87 -36.65 38.45
N ALA A 467 13.51 -36.84 37.18
CA ALA A 467 12.79 -38.05 36.74
C ALA A 467 13.57 -39.35 37.04
N ASP A 468 14.91 -39.29 37.11
CA ASP A 468 15.78 -40.43 37.39
C ASP A 468 15.99 -40.67 38.91
N GLY A 469 15.34 -39.87 39.77
CA GLY A 469 15.43 -39.99 41.23
C GLY A 469 16.59 -39.24 41.88
N GLU A 470 17.34 -38.42 41.13
CA GLU A 470 18.45 -37.61 41.66
C GLU A 470 17.92 -36.34 42.36
N GLU A 471 18.37 -36.06 43.58
CA GLU A 471 18.09 -34.77 44.23
C GLU A 471 19.01 -33.66 43.73
N LYS A 472 18.43 -32.55 43.26
CA LYS A 472 19.16 -31.38 42.78
C LYS A 472 18.88 -30.13 43.62
N PHE A 473 19.92 -29.33 43.77
CA PHE A 473 19.92 -28.06 44.49
C PHE A 473 20.40 -26.94 43.57
N VAL A 474 19.50 -26.03 43.20
CA VAL A 474 19.80 -24.87 42.36
C VAL A 474 19.73 -23.63 43.23
N LYS A 475 20.84 -22.91 43.32
CA LYS A 475 20.93 -21.63 44.04
C LYS A 475 21.32 -20.54 43.06
N GLY A 476 20.76 -19.36 43.24
CA GLY A 476 21.05 -18.25 42.37
C GLY A 476 20.39 -16.97 42.84
N ASN A 477 20.28 -16.02 41.92
CA ASN A 477 19.61 -14.76 42.15
C ASN A 477 18.60 -14.47 41.03
N VAL A 478 17.59 -13.68 41.37
CA VAL A 478 16.55 -13.21 40.47
C VAL A 478 16.34 -11.71 40.69
N THR A 479 16.14 -10.98 39.60
CA THR A 479 15.88 -9.54 39.62
C THR A 479 14.38 -9.28 39.50
N LEU A 480 13.78 -8.64 40.49
CA LEU A 480 12.43 -8.09 40.39
C LEU A 480 12.51 -6.69 39.77
N LEU A 481 11.83 -6.51 38.64
CA LEU A 481 11.70 -5.24 37.91
C LEU A 481 10.27 -4.69 38.06
N ARG A 482 10.06 -3.38 37.91
CA ARG A 482 8.72 -2.76 37.77
C ARG A 482 8.76 -1.61 36.81
#